data_AF-A0A925Z8M3-F1
#
_entry.id   AF-A0A925Z8M3-F1
#
_cell.length_a   1.000
_cell.length_b   1.000
_cell.length_c   1.000
_cell.angle_alpha   90.00
_cell.angle_beta   90.00
_cell.angle_gamma   90.00
#
_symmetry.space_group_name_H-M   'P 1'
#
loop_
_entity.id
_entity.type
_entity.pdbx_description
1 polymer ?
#
loop_
_entity_poly.entity_id
_entity_poly.type
_entity_poly.pdbx_seq_one_letter_code
_entity_poly.pdbx_strand_id
1 'polypeptide(L)' 'WMKVLTFVVIVSLLVHVWVGMRDILMDYVKSVGARLALQVATIVWLVGCAGWAIQVLWRL' A
#
# COMPACT_ATOMS: atom_id res chain seq x y z
N TRP A 1 8.45 -21.91 5.55
CA TRP A 1 7.38 -21.91 4.53
C TRP A 1 6.28 -20.88 4.86
N MET A 2 5.71 -20.86 6.08
CA MET A 2 4.68 -19.88 6.48
C MET A 2 5.10 -18.42 6.30
N LYS A 3 6.32 -18.03 6.71
CA LYS A 3 6.84 -16.66 6.53
C LYS A 3 6.77 -16.19 5.06
N VAL A 4 7.09 -17.08 4.12
CA VAL A 4 7.07 -16.78 2.68
C VAL A 4 5.64 -16.64 2.16
N LEU A 5 4.74 -17.56 2.54
CA LEU A 5 3.33 -17.51 2.14
C LEU A 5 2.65 -16.23 2.63
N THR A 6 2.87 -15.87 3.90
CA THR A 6 2.38 -14.61 4.47
C THR A 6 2.95 -13.39 3.75
N PHE A 7 4.24 -13.40 3.42
CA PHE A 7 4.88 -12.31 2.67
C PHE A 7 4.27 -12.13 1.28
N VAL A 8 4.04 -13.22 0.54
CA VAL A 8 3.39 -13.17 -0.79
C VAL A 8 1.98 -12.60 -0.71
N VAL A 9 1.20 -12.98 0.31
CA VAL A 9 -0.14 -12.42 0.55
C VAL A 9 -0.05 -10.91 0.83
N ILE A 10 0.87 -10.47 1.67
CA ILE A 10 1.07 -9.04 1.96
C ILE A 10 1.42 -8.27 0.69
N VAL A 11 2.37 -8.76 -0.13
CA VAL A 11 2.74 -8.10 -1.39
C VAL A 11 1.55 -8.02 -2.33
N SER A 12 0.78 -9.10 -2.45
CA SER A 12 -0.43 -9.13 -3.29
C SER A 12 -1.46 -8.09 -2.84
N LEU A 13 -1.67 -7.96 -1.52
CA LEU A 13 -2.56 -6.96 -0.94
C LEU A 13 -2.06 -5.53 -1.16
N LEU A 14 -0.76 -5.26 -1.00
CA LEU A 14 -0.19 -3.93 -1.23
C LEU A 14 -0.43 -3.47 -2.67
N VAL A 15 -0.25 -4.35 -3.65
CA VAL A 15 -0.52 -4.06 -5.07
C VAL A 15 -2.03 -3.85 -5.30
N HIS A 16 -2.88 -4.71 -4.73
CA HIS A 16 -4.34 -4.60 -4.87
C HIS A 16 -4.86 -3.25 -4.32
N VAL A 17 -4.42 -2.88 -3.11
CA VAL A 17 -4.81 -1.62 -2.48
C VAL A 17 -4.26 -0.43 -3.25
N TRP A 18 -3.03 -0.49 -3.75
CA TRP A 18 -2.46 0.57 -4.56
C TRP A 18 -3.31 0.90 -5.80
N VAL A 19 -3.65 -0.12 -6.58
CA VAL A 19 -4.46 0.04 -7.80
C VAL A 19 -5.86 0.55 -7.44
N GLY A 20 -6.53 -0.09 -6.49
CA GLY A 20 -7.88 0.31 -6.08
C GLY A 20 -7.95 1.74 -5.54
N MET A 21 -6.99 2.15 -4.72
CA MET A 21 -6.95 3.52 -4.20
C MET A 21 -6.67 4.55 -5.30
N ARG A 22 -5.82 4.24 -6.27
CA ARG A 22 -5.58 5.14 -7.41
C ARG A 22 -6.87 5.39 -8.19
N ASP A 23 -7.64 4.34 -8.48
CA ASP A 23 -8.89 4.44 -9.24
C ASP A 23 -9.93 5.26 -8.46
N ILE A 24 -10.13 4.98 -7.17
CA ILE A 24 -11.01 5.75 -6.29
C ILE A 24 -10.63 7.24 -6.25
N LEU A 25 -9.34 7.55 -6.11
CA LEU A 25 -8.88 8.94 -6.05
C LEU A 25 -9.07 9.68 -7.38
N MET A 26 -8.94 8.98 -8.52
CA MET A 26 -9.22 9.55 -9.83
C MET A 26 -10.72 9.81 -10.04
N ASP A 27 -11.58 8.92 -9.55
CA ASP A 27 -13.03 9.01 -9.74
C ASP A 27 -13.67 10.10 -8.87
N TYR A 28 -13.28 10.17 -7.60
CA TYR A 28 -13.98 11.01 -6.62
C TYR A 28 -13.28 12.32 -6.29
N VAL A 29 -11.95 12.40 -6.37
CA VAL A 29 -11.21 13.62 -6.00
C VAL A 29 -10.96 14.46 -7.25
N LYS A 30 -11.75 15.52 -7.44
CA LYS A 30 -11.66 16.37 -8.65
C LYS A 30 -10.46 17.31 -8.64
N SER A 31 -10.14 17.92 -7.49
CA SER A 31 -9.03 18.87 -7.39
C SER A 31 -7.68 18.16 -7.52
N VAL A 32 -6.83 18.66 -8.42
CA VAL A 32 -5.54 18.05 -8.75
C VAL A 32 -4.60 18.02 -7.55
N GLY A 33 -4.51 19.14 -6.81
CA GLY A 33 -3.63 19.24 -5.64
C GLY A 33 -3.99 18.26 -4.53
N ALA A 34 -5.29 18.14 -4.20
CA ALA A 34 -5.74 17.19 -3.19
C ALA A 34 -5.51 15.74 -3.65
N ARG A 35 -5.78 15.44 -4.92
CA ARG A 35 -5.54 14.10 -5.48
C ARG A 35 -4.07 13.71 -5.41
N LEU A 36 -3.16 14.61 -5.78
CA LEU A 36 -1.72 14.35 -5.71
C LEU A 36 -1.26 14.13 -4.26
N ALA A 37 -1.71 14.97 -3.33
CA ALA A 37 -1.39 14.82 -1.90
C ALA A 37 -1.88 13.48 -1.34
N LEU A 38 -3.11 13.07 -1.68
CA LEU A 38 -3.69 11.79 -1.26
C LEU A 38 -2.99 10.59 -1.89
N GLN A 39 -2.58 10.69 -3.16
CA GLN A 39 -1.78 9.63 -3.80
C GLN A 39 -0.42 9.47 -3.12
N VAL A 40 0.30 10.57 -2.85
CA VAL A 40 1.57 10.54 -2.12
C VAL A 40 1.38 9.97 -0.72
N ALA A 41 0.36 10.41 0.02
CA ALA A 41 0.04 9.87 1.34
C ALA A 41 -0.24 8.36 1.29
N THR A 42 -0.96 7.89 0.26
CA THR A 42 -1.25 6.47 0.04
C THR A 42 0.04 5.68 -0.23
N ILE A 43 0.96 6.18 -1.07
CA ILE A 43 2.27 5.54 -1.29
C ILE A 43 3.02 5.41 0.03
N VAL A 44 3.18 6.54 0.76
CA VAL A 44 3.96 6.59 2.00
C VAL A 44 3.39 5.61 3.03
N TRP A 45 2.06 5.56 3.15
CA TRP A 45 1.39 4.61 4.03
C TRP A 45 1.66 3.15 3.64
N LEU A 46 1.50 2.80 2.36
CA LEU A 46 1.73 1.43 1.87
C LEU A 46 3.19 1.01 2.04
N VAL A 47 4.16 1.91 1.80
CA VAL A 47 5.58 1.65 2.04
C VAL A 47 5.85 1.45 3.53
N GLY A 48 5.23 2.26 4.40
CA GLY A 48 5.29 2.08 5.85
C GLY A 48 4.75 0.71 6.30
N CYS A 49 3.59 0.30 5.76
CA CYS A 49 3.01 -1.02 6.02
C CYS A 49 3.93 -2.14 5.52
N ALA A 50 4.52 -2.01 4.33
CA ALA A 50 5.46 -2.98 3.78
C ALA A 50 6.71 -3.15 4.66
N GLY A 51 7.31 -2.02 5.06
CA GLY A 51 8.49 -2.00 5.93
C GLY A 51 8.20 -2.62 7.30
N TRP A 52 7.08 -2.26 7.92
CA TRP A 52 6.65 -2.85 9.19
C TRP A 52 6.36 -4.36 9.07
N ALA A 53 5.69 -4.79 8.00
CA ALA A 53 5.39 -6.20 7.79
C ALA A 53 6.66 -7.04 7.62
N ILE A 54 7.66 -6.55 6.88
CA ILE A 54 8.97 -7.19 6.77
C ILE A 54 9.64 -7.27 8.14
N GLN A 55 9.65 -6.16 8.88
CA GLN A 55 10.24 -6.12 10.23
C GLN A 55 9.59 -7.14 11.16
N VAL A 56 8.25 -7.23 11.19
CA VAL A 56 7.53 -8.19 12.04
C VAL A 56 7.80 -9.64 11.64
N LEU A 57 7.86 -9.95 10.34
CA LEU A 57 8.07 -11.31 9.84
C LEU A 57 9.52 -11.81 10.02
N TRP A 58 10.51 -10.90 10.01
CA TRP A 58 11.94 -11.23 10.05
C TRP A 58 12.71 -10.75 11.29
N ARG A 59 12.05 -10.18 12.31
CA ARG A 59 12.72 -9.80 13.59
C ARG A 59 13.25 -10.97 14.44
N LEU A 60 13.13 -12.21 13.97
CA LEU A 60 13.45 -13.47 14.67
C LEU A 60 14.28 -14.37 13.77
#